data_AF-A0A0C3QHE2-F1
#
_entry.id   AF-A0A0C3QHE2-F1
#
_cell.length_a   1.000
_cell.length_b   1.000
_cell.length_c   1.000
_cell.angle_alpha   90.00
_cell.angle_beta   90.00
_cell.angle_gamma   90.00
#
_symmetry.space_group_name_H-M   'P 1'
#
loop_
_entity.id
_entity.type
_entity.pdbx_description
1 polymer ?
#
loop_
_entity_poly.entity_id
_entity_poly.type
_entity_poly.pdbx_seq_one_letter_code
_entity_poly.pdbx_strand_id
1 'polypeptide(L)'
;MNAGWQEELRQKLVERNSRESAYAGIIEQYRRLAQQTRMLKERNQSLLRAVGTVKNQPSSGVAGSTLGPGDDAVRNAYIASLESQISSLRDEMAAVYKTQGQNAQRLLAMNETLREKEEVSRLSSDELRRAKDDALVLRRKVEQHNDLMAEKDDRMQTLLDEIQALELELNQVNDRNQVLKQDNASLLSRWIDKMNDEAEKMNSANTCVHQPSPVSLLWPLKLAHRYTN
;
A
#
# COMPACT_ATOMS: atom_id res chain seq x y z
N MET A 1 -4.83 -4.64 3.81
CA MET A 1 -6.21 -5.11 4.03
C MET A 1 -6.91 -4.20 5.06
N ASN A 2 -7.27 -2.96 4.70
CA ASN A 2 -7.99 -2.05 5.63
C ASN A 2 -8.78 -0.94 4.90
N ALA A 3 -9.26 -1.19 3.67
CA ALA A 3 -10.01 -0.21 2.88
C ALA A 3 -11.54 -0.39 2.92
N GLY A 4 -12.04 -1.54 3.38
CA GLY A 4 -13.48 -1.85 3.36
C GLY A 4 -14.32 -1.00 4.33
N TRP A 5 -13.82 -0.80 5.55
CA TRP A 5 -14.54 -0.03 6.58
C TRP A 5 -14.62 1.47 6.25
N GLN A 6 -13.61 2.02 5.56
CA GLN A 6 -13.60 3.41 5.11
C GLN A 6 -14.64 3.65 4.02
N GLU A 7 -14.73 2.73 3.05
CA GLU A 7 -15.73 2.84 1.98
C GLU A 7 -17.15 2.62 2.50
N GLU A 8 -17.34 1.71 3.46
CA GLU A 8 -18.64 1.50 4.11
C GLU A 8 -19.10 2.74 4.89
N LEU A 9 -18.20 3.39 5.64
CA LEU A 9 -18.49 4.65 6.33
C LEU A 9 -18.82 5.77 5.34
N ARG A 10 -18.07 5.88 4.24
CA ARG A 10 -18.33 6.86 3.18
C ARG A 10 -19.73 6.66 2.59
N GLN A 11 -20.09 5.41 2.29
CA GLN A 11 -21.40 5.07 1.73
C GLN A 11 -22.53 5.40 2.72
N LYS A 12 -22.40 5.04 4.00
CA LYS A 12 -23.39 5.38 5.04
C LYS A 12 -23.54 6.89 5.24
N LEU A 13 -22.45 7.65 5.16
CA LEU A 13 -22.50 9.12 5.24
C LEU A 13 -23.22 9.74 4.04
N VAL A 14 -22.97 9.24 2.83
CA VAL A 14 -23.66 9.70 1.61
C VAL A 14 -25.15 9.40 1.68
N GLU A 15 -25.52 8.19 2.12
CA GLU A 15 -26.92 7.77 2.25
C GLU A 15 -27.65 8.57 3.34
N ARG A 16 -26.98 8.89 4.45
CA ARG A 16 -27.54 9.79 5.47
C ARG A 16 -27.73 11.20 4.91
N ASN A 17 -26.73 11.75 4.22
CA ASN A 17 -26.80 13.09 3.66
C ASN A 17 -27.90 13.23 2.59
N SER A 18 -28.14 12.19 1.78
CA SER A 18 -29.25 12.20 0.81
C SER A 18 -30.62 12.17 1.50
N ARG A 19 -30.78 11.39 2.57
CA ARG A 19 -32.01 11.37 3.39
C ARG A 19 -32.26 12.71 4.07
N GLU A 20 -31.23 13.32 4.66
CA GLU A 20 -31.35 14.60 5.37
C GLU A 20 -31.58 15.79 4.42
N SER A 21 -30.98 15.77 3.22
CA SER A 21 -31.14 16.83 2.22
C SER A 21 -32.41 16.72 1.37
N ALA A 22 -33.13 15.58 1.42
CA ALA A 22 -34.33 15.34 0.62
C ALA A 22 -35.41 16.43 0.76
N TYR A 23 -35.53 17.02 1.96
CA TYR A 23 -36.54 18.05 2.25
C TYR A 23 -35.98 19.49 2.22
N ALA A 24 -34.69 19.68 1.92
CA ALA A 24 -34.06 21.00 1.96
C ALA A 24 -34.72 21.99 0.98
N GLY A 25 -35.07 21.54 -0.24
CA GLY A 25 -35.75 22.37 -1.24
C GLY A 25 -37.14 22.81 -0.81
N ILE A 26 -37.90 21.92 -0.16
CA ILE A 26 -39.24 22.23 0.36
C ILE A 26 -39.15 23.25 1.50
N ILE A 27 -38.23 23.05 2.44
CA ILE A 27 -37.99 23.99 3.55
C ILE A 27 -37.64 25.38 3.00
N GLU A 28 -36.81 25.44 1.97
CA GLU A 28 -36.42 26.72 1.35
C GLU A 28 -37.60 27.40 0.64
N GLN A 29 -38.44 26.64 -0.07
CA GLN A 29 -39.67 27.15 -0.67
C GLN A 29 -40.64 27.69 0.39
N TYR A 30 -40.83 26.99 1.51
CA TYR A 30 -41.65 27.44 2.62
C TYR A 30 -41.09 28.70 3.29
N ARG A 31 -39.76 28.79 3.46
CA ARG A 31 -39.10 30.01 3.97
C ARG A 31 -39.34 31.20 3.06
N ARG A 32 -39.19 31.01 1.74
CA ARG A 32 -39.44 32.06 0.75
C ARG A 32 -40.90 32.50 0.74
N LEU A 33 -41.85 31.57 0.80
CA LEU A 33 -43.27 31.88 0.87
C LEU A 33 -43.65 32.61 2.17
N ALA A 34 -43.07 32.21 3.30
CA ALA A 34 -43.26 32.88 4.59
C ALA A 34 -42.73 34.33 4.56
N GLN A 35 -41.56 34.56 3.94
CA GLN A 35 -41.00 35.90 3.75
C GLN A 35 -41.89 36.76 2.85
N GLN A 36 -42.36 36.22 1.72
CA GLN A 36 -43.30 36.92 0.83
C GLN A 36 -44.61 37.27 1.54
N THR A 37 -45.14 36.35 2.35
CA THR A 37 -46.36 36.58 3.14
C THR A 37 -46.17 37.69 4.18
N ARG A 38 -45.01 37.74 4.85
CA ARG A 38 -44.68 38.83 5.78
C ARG A 38 -44.64 40.18 5.05
N MET A 39 -43.93 40.26 3.93
CA MET A 39 -43.83 41.47 3.12
C MET A 39 -45.19 41.95 2.61
N LEU A 40 -46.06 41.03 2.17
CA LEU A 40 -47.42 41.36 1.73
C LEU A 40 -48.29 41.86 2.89
N LYS A 41 -48.18 41.26 4.08
CA LYS A 41 -48.88 41.74 5.28
C LYS A 41 -48.44 43.14 5.69
N GLU A 42 -47.14 43.42 5.67
CA GLU A 42 -46.60 44.75 5.98
C GLU A 42 -47.08 45.81 4.98
N ARG A 43 -47.08 45.50 3.67
CA ARG A 43 -47.63 46.37 2.63
C ARG A 43 -49.11 46.63 2.81
N ASN A 44 -49.90 45.58 3.07
CA ASN A 44 -51.34 45.72 3.28
C ASN A 44 -51.64 46.57 4.53
N GLN A 45 -50.89 46.38 5.61
CA GLN A 45 -51.00 47.19 6.83
C GLN A 45 -50.58 48.65 6.60
N SER A 46 -49.58 48.90 5.75
CA SER A 46 -49.17 50.25 5.35
C SER A 46 -50.27 50.94 4.53
N LEU A 47 -50.87 50.24 3.56
CA LEU A 47 -51.98 50.75 2.75
C LEU A 47 -53.22 51.03 3.60
N LEU A 48 -53.58 50.15 4.53
CA LEU A 48 -54.70 50.36 5.44
C LEU A 48 -54.48 51.59 6.35
N ARG A 49 -53.25 51.82 6.81
CA ARG A 49 -52.89 53.04 7.55
C ARG A 49 -53.02 54.29 6.68
N ALA A 50 -52.55 54.24 5.43
CA ALA A 50 -52.65 55.35 4.48
C ALA A 50 -54.12 55.70 4.12
N VAL A 51 -54.97 54.68 3.92
CA VAL A 51 -56.41 54.88 3.69
C VAL A 51 -57.10 55.45 4.92
N GLY A 52 -56.73 54.98 6.12
CA GLY A 52 -57.22 55.56 7.39
C GLY A 52 -56.87 57.03 7.55
N THR A 53 -55.66 57.45 7.14
CA THR A 53 -55.25 58.87 7.17
C THR A 53 -55.98 59.74 6.14
N VAL A 54 -56.27 59.21 4.94
CA VAL A 54 -57.02 59.95 3.91
C VAL A 54 -58.50 60.09 4.29
N LYS A 55 -59.09 59.07 4.93
CA LYS A 55 -60.51 59.08 5.34
C LYS A 55 -60.80 59.97 6.55
N ASN A 56 -59.79 60.25 7.39
CA ASN A 56 -59.89 61.15 8.54
C ASN A 56 -59.48 62.60 8.24
N GLN A 57 -59.15 62.95 6.99
CA GLN A 57 -58.89 64.34 6.61
C GLN A 57 -60.23 65.02 6.26
N PRO A 58 -60.75 65.97 7.06
CA PRO A 58 -61.93 66.73 6.66
C PRO A 58 -61.55 67.62 5.47
N SER A 59 -62.28 67.47 4.37
CA SER A 59 -62.21 68.35 3.20
C SER A 59 -62.69 69.75 3.57
N SER A 60 -61.77 70.60 4.03
CA SER A 60 -62.04 72.02 4.25
C SER A 60 -61.92 72.80 2.95
N GLY A 61 -63.07 73.22 2.44
CA GLY A 61 -63.35 74.63 2.19
C GLY A 61 -62.69 75.30 0.98
N VAL A 62 -63.44 75.34 -0.11
CA VAL A 62 -63.34 76.30 -1.22
C VAL A 62 -63.49 77.75 -0.70
N ALA A 63 -62.56 78.65 -1.05
CA ALA A 63 -62.81 80.09 -1.22
C ALA A 63 -61.60 80.83 -1.81
N GLY A 64 -61.85 81.70 -2.81
CA GLY A 64 -61.10 82.95 -2.98
C GLY A 64 -60.15 83.07 -4.18
N SER A 65 -60.64 83.68 -5.26
CA SER A 65 -59.88 84.17 -6.40
C SER A 65 -59.04 85.41 -6.04
N THR A 66 -57.72 85.37 -6.22
CA THR A 66 -56.84 86.51 -6.56
C THR A 66 -55.51 85.97 -7.09
N LEU A 67 -55.02 86.48 -8.23
CA LEU A 67 -53.65 86.21 -8.69
C LEU A 67 -52.66 86.58 -7.56
N GLY A 68 -51.92 85.59 -7.07
CA GLY A 68 -51.05 85.65 -5.88
C GLY A 68 -50.41 84.28 -5.58
N PRO A 69 -49.46 84.16 -4.64
CA PRO A 69 -48.23 83.33 -4.64
C PRO A 69 -48.41 81.79 -4.48
N GLY A 70 -49.53 81.21 -4.90
CA GLY A 70 -49.82 79.78 -4.80
C GLY A 70 -49.23 78.92 -5.93
N ASP A 71 -49.07 79.49 -7.12
CA ASP A 71 -48.52 78.76 -8.28
C ASP A 71 -47.00 78.54 -8.14
N ASP A 72 -46.32 79.50 -7.48
CA ASP A 72 -44.93 79.36 -7.03
C ASP A 72 -44.79 78.30 -5.94
N ALA A 73 -45.76 78.16 -5.02
CA ALA A 73 -45.68 77.15 -3.97
C ALA A 73 -45.81 75.72 -4.54
N VAL A 74 -46.72 75.51 -5.49
CA VAL A 74 -46.90 74.21 -6.18
C VAL A 74 -45.71 73.91 -7.10
N ARG A 75 -45.23 74.89 -7.86
CA ARG A 75 -44.01 74.75 -8.68
C ARG A 75 -42.78 74.49 -7.81
N ASN A 76 -42.61 75.18 -6.69
CA ASN A 76 -41.50 74.98 -5.77
C ASN A 76 -41.55 73.60 -5.10
N ALA A 77 -42.74 73.11 -4.73
CA ALA A 77 -42.91 71.76 -4.20
C ALA A 77 -42.57 70.68 -5.26
N TYR A 78 -42.94 70.92 -6.52
CA TYR A 78 -42.57 70.04 -7.64
C TYR A 78 -41.06 70.06 -7.93
N ILE A 79 -40.43 71.24 -7.93
CA ILE A 79 -38.98 71.38 -8.08
C ILE A 79 -38.26 70.67 -6.93
N ALA A 80 -38.68 70.86 -5.68
CA ALA A 80 -38.10 70.18 -4.52
C ALA A 80 -38.26 68.65 -4.60
N SER A 81 -39.39 68.15 -5.11
CA SER A 81 -39.60 66.71 -5.36
C SER A 81 -38.64 66.17 -6.43
N LEU A 82 -38.44 66.91 -7.52
CA LEU A 82 -37.50 66.52 -8.57
C LEU A 82 -36.05 66.56 -8.09
N GLU A 83 -35.67 67.56 -7.30
CA GLU A 83 -34.35 67.65 -6.66
C GLU A 83 -34.12 66.50 -5.67
N SER A 84 -35.13 66.12 -4.90
CA SER A 84 -35.10 64.94 -4.03
C SER A 84 -34.93 63.65 -4.84
N GLN A 85 -35.64 63.50 -5.96
CA GLN A 85 -35.51 62.35 -6.84
C GLN A 85 -34.14 62.29 -7.52
N ILE A 86 -33.61 63.43 -7.98
CA ILE A 86 -32.24 63.53 -8.52
C ILE A 86 -31.22 63.13 -7.46
N SER A 87 -31.41 63.54 -6.21
CA SER A 87 -30.53 63.17 -5.10
C SER A 87 -30.60 61.66 -4.82
N SER A 88 -31.81 61.07 -4.76
CA SER A 88 -32.00 59.62 -4.63
C SER A 88 -31.31 58.84 -5.75
N LEU A 89 -31.48 59.27 -7.00
CA LEU A 89 -30.84 58.62 -8.15
C LEU A 89 -29.31 58.70 -8.10
N ARG A 90 -28.74 59.81 -7.59
CA ARG A 90 -27.30 59.94 -7.38
C ARG A 90 -26.80 58.98 -6.30
N ASP A 91 -27.52 58.85 -5.20
CA ASP A 91 -27.17 57.92 -4.12
C ASP A 91 -27.30 56.46 -4.57
N GLU A 92 -28.35 56.12 -5.31
CA GLU A 92 -28.54 54.80 -5.93
C GLU A 92 -27.39 54.47 -6.89
N MET A 93 -26.99 55.42 -7.75
CA MET A 93 -25.86 55.22 -8.67
C MET A 93 -24.54 55.02 -7.92
N ALA A 94 -24.29 55.79 -6.86
CA ALA A 94 -23.11 55.61 -6.00
C ALA A 94 -23.12 54.23 -5.33
N ALA A 95 -24.27 53.75 -4.86
CA ALA A 95 -24.42 52.42 -4.29
C ALA A 95 -24.18 51.31 -5.33
N VAL A 96 -24.70 51.48 -6.56
CA VAL A 96 -24.46 50.54 -7.67
C VAL A 96 -22.97 50.48 -8.02
N TYR A 97 -22.28 51.61 -8.17
CA TYR A 97 -20.84 51.59 -8.46
C TYR A 97 -20.01 50.98 -7.34
N LYS A 98 -20.36 51.23 -6.08
CA LYS A 98 -19.69 50.62 -4.94
C LYS A 98 -19.85 49.10 -4.94
N THR A 99 -21.07 48.61 -5.15
CA THR A 99 -21.35 47.17 -5.20
C THR A 99 -20.73 46.51 -6.43
N GLN A 100 -20.71 47.19 -7.58
CA GLN A 100 -20.01 46.74 -8.78
C GLN A 100 -18.51 46.57 -8.52
N GLY A 101 -17.86 47.55 -7.88
CA GLY A 101 -16.44 47.45 -7.52
C GLY A 101 -16.15 46.30 -6.56
N GLN A 102 -17.01 46.10 -5.55
CA GLN A 102 -16.90 44.97 -4.62
C GLN A 102 -17.07 43.62 -5.32
N ASN A 103 -18.03 43.52 -6.25
CA ASN A 103 -18.27 42.31 -7.03
C ASN A 103 -17.10 42.02 -7.98
N ALA A 104 -16.53 43.04 -8.63
CA ALA A 104 -15.34 42.89 -9.45
C ALA A 104 -14.15 42.38 -8.65
N GLN A 105 -13.90 42.94 -7.45
CA GLN A 105 -12.82 42.48 -6.57
C GLN A 105 -13.03 41.03 -6.10
N ARG A 106 -14.28 40.65 -5.76
CA ARG A 106 -14.60 39.27 -5.38
C ARG A 106 -14.38 38.30 -6.54
N LEU A 107 -14.74 38.68 -7.77
CA LEU A 107 -14.50 37.86 -8.96
C LEU A 107 -13.00 37.65 -9.23
N LEU A 108 -12.19 38.70 -9.07
CA LEU A 108 -10.73 38.59 -9.20
C LEU A 108 -10.14 37.65 -8.15
N ALA A 109 -10.52 37.82 -6.87
CA ALA A 109 -10.07 36.95 -5.80
C ALA A 109 -10.48 35.48 -6.03
N MET A 110 -11.74 35.26 -6.46
CA MET A 110 -12.21 33.91 -6.79
C MET A 110 -11.44 33.31 -7.98
N ASN A 111 -11.17 34.09 -9.03
CA ASN A 111 -10.42 33.62 -10.20
C ASN A 111 -8.98 33.23 -9.81
N GLU A 112 -8.35 33.97 -8.93
CA GLU A 112 -7.01 33.64 -8.41
C GLU A 112 -7.04 32.33 -7.61
N THR A 113 -7.99 32.17 -6.69
CA THR A 113 -8.13 30.91 -5.94
C THR A 113 -8.43 29.72 -6.86
N LEU A 114 -9.17 29.93 -7.96
CA LEU A 114 -9.43 28.89 -8.93
C LEU A 114 -8.14 28.47 -9.64
N ARG A 115 -7.32 29.43 -10.08
CA ARG A 115 -6.01 29.14 -10.70
C ARG A 115 -5.08 28.38 -9.76
N GLU A 116 -4.98 28.81 -8.51
CA GLU A 116 -4.18 28.11 -7.50
C GLU A 116 -4.65 26.66 -7.31
N LYS A 117 -5.98 26.45 -7.25
CA LYS A 117 -6.55 25.10 -7.11
C LYS A 117 -6.32 24.23 -8.34
N GLU A 118 -6.43 24.80 -9.54
CA GLU A 118 -6.12 24.11 -10.80
C GLU A 118 -4.65 23.71 -10.87
N GLU A 119 -3.73 24.58 -10.45
CA GLU A 119 -2.30 24.28 -10.38
C GLU A 119 -2.00 23.15 -9.39
N VAL A 120 -2.56 23.22 -8.17
CA VAL A 120 -2.42 22.16 -7.16
C VAL A 120 -2.99 20.83 -7.67
N SER A 121 -4.14 20.87 -8.33
CA SER A 121 -4.75 19.68 -8.94
C SER A 121 -3.86 19.08 -10.03
N ARG A 122 -3.22 19.91 -10.86
CA ARG A 122 -2.28 19.45 -11.88
C ARG A 122 -1.06 18.80 -11.26
N LEU A 123 -0.43 19.45 -10.27
CA LEU A 123 0.74 18.91 -9.57
C LEU A 123 0.42 17.58 -8.88
N SER A 124 -0.72 17.50 -8.18
CA SER A 124 -1.18 16.27 -7.53
C SER A 124 -1.42 15.13 -8.54
N SER A 125 -1.97 15.44 -9.72
CA SER A 125 -2.15 14.46 -10.79
C SER A 125 -0.81 13.94 -11.33
N ASP A 126 0.18 14.82 -11.49
CA ASP A 126 1.53 14.44 -11.94
C ASP A 126 2.25 13.59 -10.90
N GLU A 127 2.16 13.94 -9.62
CA GLU A 127 2.68 13.14 -8.50
C GLU A 127 2.03 11.76 -8.43
N LEU A 128 0.69 11.70 -8.58
CA LEU A 128 -0.04 10.44 -8.62
C LEU A 128 0.41 9.57 -9.78
N ARG A 129 0.70 10.15 -10.95
CA ARG A 129 1.22 9.42 -12.11
C ARG A 129 2.60 8.83 -11.81
N ARG A 130 3.52 9.65 -11.28
CA ARG A 130 4.86 9.20 -10.88
C ARG A 130 4.80 8.07 -9.84
N ALA A 131 3.98 8.22 -8.81
CA ALA A 131 3.82 7.20 -7.78
C ALA A 131 3.28 5.87 -8.34
N LYS A 132 2.37 5.93 -9.33
CA LYS A 132 1.88 4.73 -10.03
C LYS A 132 2.98 4.07 -10.88
N ASP A 133 3.76 4.86 -11.61
CA ASP A 133 4.87 4.35 -12.42
C ASP A 133 5.93 3.67 -11.54
N ASP A 134 6.28 4.29 -10.42
CA ASP A 134 7.21 3.73 -9.43
C ASP A 134 6.67 2.43 -8.81
N ALA A 135 5.37 2.40 -8.47
CA ALA A 135 4.73 1.19 -7.97
C ALA A 135 4.76 0.04 -8.99
N LEU A 136 4.58 0.33 -10.29
CA LEU A 136 4.70 -0.67 -11.36
C LEU A 136 6.14 -1.16 -11.54
N VAL A 137 7.13 -0.27 -11.42
CA VAL A 137 8.56 -0.66 -11.45
C VAL A 137 8.91 -1.55 -10.27
N LEU A 138 8.49 -1.18 -9.05
CA LEU A 138 8.75 -1.96 -7.85
C LEU A 138 8.07 -3.34 -7.90
N ARG A 139 6.83 -3.42 -8.38
CA ARG A 139 6.14 -4.71 -8.57
C ARG A 139 6.90 -5.63 -9.51
N ARG A 140 7.36 -5.11 -10.66
CA ARG A 140 8.19 -5.88 -11.60
C ARG A 140 9.50 -6.35 -10.96
N LYS A 141 10.16 -5.52 -10.16
CA LYS A 141 11.37 -5.92 -9.43
C LYS A 141 11.09 -7.02 -8.42
N VAL A 142 9.97 -6.97 -7.70
CA VAL A 142 9.57 -8.01 -6.76
C VAL A 142 9.32 -9.34 -7.48
N GLU A 143 8.61 -9.30 -8.61
CA GLU A 143 8.36 -10.49 -9.44
C GLU A 143 9.68 -11.10 -9.94
N GLN A 144 10.56 -10.29 -10.52
CA GLN A 144 11.90 -10.72 -10.94
C GLN A 144 12.72 -11.33 -9.79
N HIS A 145 12.66 -10.73 -8.60
CA HIS A 145 13.34 -11.29 -7.43
C HIS A 145 12.74 -12.62 -6.99
N ASN A 146 11.41 -12.78 -7.04
CA ASN A 146 10.76 -14.04 -6.72
C ASN A 146 11.16 -15.14 -7.70
N ASP A 147 11.20 -14.85 -8.99
CA ASP A 147 11.63 -15.80 -10.03
C ASP A 147 13.09 -16.23 -9.79
N LEU A 148 13.98 -15.27 -9.52
CA LEU A 148 15.38 -15.56 -9.19
C LEU A 148 15.55 -16.39 -7.93
N MET A 149 14.70 -16.18 -6.91
CA MET A 149 14.72 -16.99 -5.69
C MET A 149 14.23 -18.41 -5.97
N ALA A 150 13.15 -18.57 -6.74
CA ALA A 150 12.64 -19.87 -7.16
C ALA A 150 13.69 -20.67 -7.95
N GLU A 151 14.41 -20.05 -8.88
CA GLU A 151 15.51 -20.71 -9.59
C GLU A 151 16.67 -21.10 -8.66
N LYS A 152 16.97 -20.28 -7.64
CA LYS A 152 18.02 -20.61 -6.68
C LYS A 152 17.62 -21.79 -5.80
N ASP A 153 16.35 -21.85 -5.38
CA ASP A 153 15.82 -22.95 -4.60
C ASP A 153 15.84 -24.27 -5.41
N ASP A 154 15.51 -24.23 -6.69
CA ASP A 154 15.59 -25.38 -7.60
C ASP A 154 17.04 -25.88 -7.80
N ARG A 155 17.98 -24.95 -8.01
CA ARG A 155 19.42 -25.28 -8.07
C ARG A 155 19.93 -25.85 -6.75
N MET A 156 19.48 -25.30 -5.62
CA MET A 156 19.84 -25.81 -4.29
C MET A 156 19.33 -27.24 -4.10
N GLN A 157 18.10 -27.53 -4.52
CA GLN A 157 17.55 -28.88 -4.45
C GLN A 157 18.37 -29.85 -5.30
N THR A 158 18.72 -29.46 -6.54
CA THR A 158 19.58 -30.28 -7.41
C THR A 158 20.92 -30.60 -6.75
N LEU A 159 21.57 -29.59 -6.15
CA LEU A 159 22.84 -29.79 -5.42
C LEU A 159 22.68 -30.70 -4.19
N LEU A 160 21.56 -30.60 -3.47
CA LEU A 160 21.28 -31.49 -2.34
C LEU A 160 21.12 -32.95 -2.80
N ASP A 161 20.42 -33.17 -3.91
CA ASP A 161 20.24 -34.49 -4.49
C ASP A 161 21.59 -35.07 -4.99
N GLU A 162 22.45 -34.24 -5.61
CA GLU A 162 23.81 -34.61 -6.01
C GLU A 162 24.69 -34.98 -4.81
N ILE A 163 24.64 -34.20 -3.72
CA ILE A 163 25.39 -34.50 -2.48
C ILE A 163 24.94 -35.85 -1.92
N GLN A 164 23.62 -36.11 -1.84
CA GLN A 164 23.10 -37.38 -1.36
C GLN A 164 23.53 -38.55 -2.24
N ALA A 165 23.54 -38.38 -3.57
CA ALA A 165 24.02 -39.39 -4.50
C ALA A 165 25.52 -39.70 -4.28
N LEU A 166 26.35 -38.67 -4.13
CA LEU A 166 27.79 -38.82 -3.86
C LEU A 166 28.06 -39.47 -2.50
N GLU A 167 27.28 -39.15 -1.47
CA GLU A 167 27.38 -39.80 -0.16
C GLU A 167 27.09 -41.30 -0.24
N LEU A 168 26.07 -41.70 -1.01
CA LEU A 168 25.74 -43.11 -1.24
C LEU A 168 26.86 -43.83 -2.01
N GLU A 169 27.41 -43.21 -3.06
CA GLU A 169 28.54 -43.77 -3.81
C GLU A 169 29.78 -43.93 -2.93
N LEU A 170 30.08 -42.91 -2.12
CA LEU A 170 31.21 -42.94 -1.18
C LEU A 170 31.07 -44.08 -0.17
N ASN A 171 29.90 -44.23 0.45
CA ASN A 171 29.61 -45.31 1.39
C ASN A 171 29.77 -46.67 0.71
N GLN A 172 29.24 -46.84 -0.51
CA GLN A 172 29.36 -48.08 -1.26
C GLN A 172 30.82 -48.44 -1.58
N VAL A 173 31.63 -47.45 -1.97
CA VAL A 173 33.08 -47.64 -2.23
C VAL A 173 33.81 -47.98 -0.93
N ASN A 174 33.48 -47.31 0.17
CA ASN A 174 34.08 -47.56 1.47
C ASN A 174 33.79 -49.00 1.95
N ASP A 175 32.54 -49.46 1.82
CA ASP A 175 32.14 -50.83 2.16
C ASP A 175 32.90 -51.86 1.32
N ARG A 176 32.99 -51.66 0.00
CA ARG A 176 33.79 -52.53 -0.89
C ARG A 176 35.27 -52.57 -0.47
N ASN A 177 35.83 -51.42 -0.11
CA ASN A 177 37.22 -51.31 0.31
C ASN A 177 37.45 -52.05 1.65
N GLN A 178 36.50 -51.95 2.57
CA GLN A 178 36.53 -52.67 3.84
C GLN A 178 36.47 -54.19 3.63
N VAL A 179 35.59 -54.68 2.74
CA VAL A 179 35.52 -56.11 2.38
C VAL A 179 36.83 -56.57 1.75
N LEU A 180 37.37 -55.83 0.77
CA LEU A 180 38.65 -56.18 0.14
C LEU A 180 39.81 -56.20 1.13
N LYS A 181 39.84 -55.30 2.12
CA LYS A 181 40.84 -55.30 3.19
C LYS A 181 40.72 -56.53 4.08
N GLN A 182 39.50 -56.94 4.43
CA GLN A 182 39.25 -58.16 5.21
C GLN A 182 39.67 -59.41 4.44
N ASP A 183 39.31 -59.51 3.16
CA ASP A 183 39.69 -60.63 2.30
C ASP A 183 41.21 -60.70 2.12
N ASN A 184 41.87 -59.56 1.90
CA ASN A 184 43.33 -59.50 1.77
C ASN A 184 44.03 -59.96 3.06
N ALA A 185 43.56 -59.50 4.23
CA ALA A 185 44.06 -59.96 5.52
C ALA A 185 43.87 -61.47 5.70
N SER A 186 42.70 -62.00 5.35
CA SER A 186 42.42 -63.45 5.43
C SER A 186 43.34 -64.28 4.52
N LEU A 187 43.57 -63.82 3.30
CA LEU A 187 44.49 -64.47 2.35
C LEU A 187 45.94 -64.43 2.85
N LEU A 188 46.37 -63.30 3.40
CA LEU A 188 47.70 -63.16 4.01
C LEU A 188 47.87 -64.10 5.20
N SER A 189 46.87 -64.18 6.11
CA SER A 189 46.90 -65.13 7.23
C SER A 189 47.03 -66.57 6.72
N ARG A 190 46.19 -66.99 5.76
CA ARG A 190 46.27 -68.34 5.17
C ARG A 190 47.61 -68.62 4.50
N TRP A 191 48.19 -67.62 3.84
CA TRP A 191 49.50 -67.77 3.21
C TRP A 191 50.61 -67.92 4.25
N ILE A 192 50.57 -67.13 5.33
CA ILE A 192 51.50 -67.25 6.46
C ILE A 192 51.39 -68.64 7.10
N ASP A 193 50.18 -69.12 7.38
CA ASP A 193 49.96 -70.46 7.94
C ASP A 193 50.58 -71.55 7.06
N LYS A 194 50.32 -71.49 5.75
CA LYS A 194 50.90 -72.44 4.78
C LYS A 194 52.42 -72.38 4.73
N MET A 195 53.01 -71.18 4.73
CA MET A 195 54.47 -71.00 4.73
C MET A 195 55.09 -71.51 6.04
N ASN A 196 54.41 -71.32 7.17
CA ASN A 196 54.86 -71.84 8.46
C ASN A 196 54.84 -73.38 8.47
N ASP A 197 53.77 -74.00 7.96
CA ASP A 197 53.70 -75.46 7.78
C ASP A 197 54.82 -76.00 6.88
N GLU A 198 55.15 -75.30 5.80
CA GLU A 198 56.26 -75.67 4.91
C GLU A 198 57.62 -75.54 5.62
N ALA A 199 57.83 -74.47 6.38
CA ALA A 199 59.04 -74.27 7.18
C ALA A 199 59.17 -75.34 8.29
N GLU A 200 58.09 -75.68 8.98
CA GLU A 200 58.05 -76.75 9.99
C GLU A 200 58.36 -78.12 9.39
N LYS A 201 57.82 -78.43 8.19
CA LYS A 201 58.17 -79.65 7.45
C LYS A 201 59.64 -79.70 7.09
N MET A 202 60.21 -78.60 6.58
CA MET A 202 61.63 -78.50 6.25
C MET A 202 62.53 -78.64 7.50
N ASN A 203 62.16 -78.00 8.62
CA ASN A 203 62.86 -78.12 9.89
C ASN A 203 62.80 -79.54 10.47
N SER A 204 61.63 -80.19 10.37
CA SER A 204 61.44 -81.58 10.79
C SER A 204 62.29 -82.54 9.95
N ALA A 205 62.34 -82.35 8.63
CA ALA A 205 63.20 -83.11 7.73
C ALA A 205 64.69 -82.92 8.07
N ASN A 206 65.13 -81.68 8.28
CA ASN A 206 66.50 -81.38 8.70
C ASN A 206 66.84 -82.01 10.07
N THR A 207 65.91 -81.99 11.03
CA THR A 207 66.13 -82.58 12.36
C THR A 207 66.22 -84.11 12.28
N CYS A 208 65.44 -84.76 11.41
CA CYS A 208 65.57 -86.19 11.13
C CYS A 208 66.93 -86.55 10.50
N VAL A 209 67.53 -85.65 9.71
CA VAL A 209 68.87 -85.83 9.13
C VAL A 209 69.96 -85.56 10.17
N HIS A 210 69.76 -84.58 11.05
CA HIS A 210 70.74 -84.15 12.04
C HIS A 210 70.72 -84.97 13.34
N GLN A 211 69.63 -85.69 13.63
CA GLN A 211 69.62 -86.79 14.61
C GLN A 211 70.20 -88.04 13.94
N PRO A 212 71.44 -88.45 14.25
CA PRO A 212 71.96 -89.70 13.73
C PRO A 212 71.03 -90.83 14.20
N SER A 213 70.58 -91.68 13.27
CA SER A 213 69.79 -92.85 13.63
C SER A 213 70.47 -93.61 14.78
N PRO A 214 69.73 -94.16 15.76
CA PRO A 214 70.34 -94.98 16.80
C PRO A 214 71.15 -96.14 16.22
N VAL A 215 70.83 -96.58 14.99
CA VAL A 215 71.56 -97.61 14.25
C VAL A 215 72.99 -97.17 13.88
N SER A 216 73.21 -95.89 13.53
CA SER A 216 74.54 -95.33 13.25
C SER A 216 75.39 -95.12 14.52
N LEU A 217 74.77 -94.88 15.68
CA LEU A 217 75.47 -94.83 16.98
C LEU A 217 75.75 -96.23 17.57
N LEU A 218 75.08 -97.28 17.07
CA LEU A 218 75.29 -98.67 17.45
C LEU A 218 76.42 -99.37 16.67
N TRP A 219 76.85 -98.82 15.52
CA TRP A 219 77.94 -99.40 14.72
C TRP A 219 79.32 -99.34 15.41
N PRO A 220 79.72 -98.26 16.12
CA PRO A 220 80.98 -98.25 16.87
C PRO A 220 80.97 -99.22 18.08
N LEU A 221 79.81 -99.43 18.71
CA LEU A 221 79.70 -100.30 19.90
C LEU A 221 79.68 -101.80 19.54
N LYS A 222 79.11 -102.19 18.38
CA LYS A 222 79.18 -103.57 17.90
C LYS A 222 80.53 -103.96 17.28
N LEU A 223 81.36 -102.98 16.86
CA LEU A 223 82.74 -103.25 16.44
C LEU A 223 83.69 -103.40 17.63
N ALA A 224 83.48 -102.70 18.75
CA ALA A 224 84.34 -102.78 19.94
C ALA A 224 84.29 -104.15 20.64
N HIS A 225 83.19 -104.89 20.54
CA HIS A 225 83.07 -106.25 21.12
C HIS A 225 83.56 -107.38 20.21
N ARG A 226 84.05 -107.08 19.00
CA ARG A 226 84.48 -108.11 18.03
C ARG A 226 86.00 -108.20 17.84
N TYR A 227 86.78 -107.42 18.61
CA TYR A 227 88.25 -107.40 18.58
C TYR A 227 88.91 -107.74 19.94
N THR A 228 88.19 -108.41 20.84
CA THR A 228 88.76 -109.02 22.05
C THR A 228 88.38 -110.50 22.11
N ASN A 229 89.08 -111.31 21.32
CA ASN A 229 89.47 -112.71 21.58
C ASN A 229 90.32 -113.19 20.42
#